data_AF-A0A925LRN4-F1
#
_entry.id   AF-A0A925LRN4-F1
#
_cell.length_a   1.000
_cell.length_b   1.000
_cell.length_c   1.000
_cell.angle_alpha   90.00
_cell.angle_beta   90.00
_cell.angle_gamma   90.00
#
_symmetry.space_group_name_H-M   'P 1'
#
loop_
_entity.id
_entity.type
_entity.pdbx_description
1 polymer ?
#
loop_
_entity_poly.entity_id
_entity_poly.type
_entity_poly.pdbx_seq_one_letter_code
_entity_poly.pdbx_strand_id
1 'polypeptide(L)'
;MGLHGYVGYLPMPRATQDVDVMVPHNQKKKAIKAITSRWPGLEKEEFEPVVRFYDPGELDRDGNKVPVIDLMLPWAPFQETILKEHVLIDAATGARYPTAEAAIVAKYAAMVSPSRKLAKKEQDASDLRKLILANHMDYDISRIQSLAGQVWEGGSEEILRFINCALNEKPFPV
;
A
#
# COMPACT_ATOMS: atom_id res chain seq x y z
N MET A 1 3.79 9.01 3.34
CA MET A 1 4.60 7.90 2.82
C MET A 1 3.85 7.28 1.66
N GLY A 2 4.48 7.02 0.52
CA GLY A 2 3.81 6.40 -0.64
C GLY A 2 3.35 4.98 -0.32
N LEU A 3 2.08 4.77 0.00
CA LEU A 3 1.57 3.50 0.54
C LEU A 3 1.61 2.36 -0.48
N HIS A 4 1.45 2.71 -1.75
CA HIS A 4 1.55 1.78 -2.87
C HIS A 4 2.71 2.14 -3.80
N GLY A 5 3.74 2.83 -3.28
CA GLY A 5 4.99 3.11 -3.99
C GLY A 5 5.86 1.87 -4.27
N TYR A 6 5.27 0.68 -4.25
CA TYR A 6 5.95 -0.61 -4.46
C TYR A 6 6.46 -0.80 -5.88
N VAL A 7 6.00 0.05 -6.81
CA VAL A 7 6.49 0.15 -8.19
C VAL A 7 8.02 0.27 -8.24
N GLY A 8 8.63 0.96 -7.27
CA GLY A 8 10.10 1.07 -7.16
C GLY A 8 10.81 -0.24 -6.80
N TYR A 9 10.08 -1.24 -6.30
CA TYR A 9 10.61 -2.57 -5.94
C TYR A 9 10.34 -3.63 -7.01
N LEU A 10 9.78 -3.25 -8.17
CA LEU A 10 9.47 -4.18 -9.25
C LEU A 10 10.48 -4.04 -10.41
N PRO A 11 10.97 -5.15 -10.99
CA PRO A 11 11.87 -5.10 -12.14
C PRO A 11 11.18 -4.56 -13.41
N MET A 12 9.85 -4.69 -13.50
CA MET A 12 9.02 -4.13 -14.58
C MET A 12 7.82 -3.39 -13.97
N PRO A 13 7.98 -2.09 -13.66
CA PRO A 13 6.91 -1.28 -13.08
C PRO A 13 5.73 -1.14 -14.04
N ARG A 14 4.51 -1.30 -13.51
CA ARG A 14 3.27 -0.99 -14.25
C ARG A 14 2.85 0.44 -13.99
N ALA A 15 2.24 1.10 -14.97
CA ALA A 15 1.60 2.40 -14.74
C ALA A 15 0.49 2.23 -13.68
N THR A 16 0.60 2.96 -12.58
CA THR A 16 -0.49 3.15 -11.61
C THR A 16 -1.16 4.48 -11.94
N GLN A 17 -2.49 4.49 -11.94
CA GLN A 17 -3.25 5.71 -12.25
C GLN A 17 -3.41 6.59 -11.00
N ASP A 18 -3.34 5.98 -9.83
CA ASP A 18 -3.50 6.58 -8.50
C ASP A 18 -2.18 6.62 -7.73
N VAL A 19 -2.12 7.60 -6.80
CA VAL A 19 -1.04 7.74 -5.83
C VAL A 19 -1.59 7.62 -4.42
N ASP A 20 -1.24 6.54 -3.72
CA ASP A 20 -1.61 6.37 -2.32
C ASP A 20 -0.56 6.97 -1.39
N VAL A 21 -1.00 7.81 -0.46
CA VAL A 21 -0.15 8.41 0.55
C VAL A 21 -0.74 8.13 1.92
N MET A 22 0.00 7.44 2.78
CA MET A 22 -0.37 7.30 4.19
C MET A 22 0.25 8.41 5.04
N VAL A 23 -0.54 9.01 5.94
CA VAL A 23 -0.09 9.97 6.94
C VAL A 23 -0.65 9.64 8.33
N PRO A 24 0.04 10.02 9.42
CA PRO A 24 -0.53 9.92 10.76
C PRO A 24 -1.78 10.81 10.91
N HIS A 25 -2.73 10.40 11.75
CA HIS A 25 -3.99 11.11 12.02
C HIS A 25 -3.78 12.60 12.34
N ASN A 26 -2.81 12.93 13.19
CA ASN A 26 -2.50 14.32 13.57
C ASN A 26 -1.97 15.18 12.41
N GLN A 27 -1.58 14.58 11.27
CA GLN A 27 -1.13 15.28 10.07
C GLN A 27 -2.20 15.37 8.97
N LYS A 28 -3.39 14.76 9.14
CA LYS A 28 -4.47 14.76 8.15
C LYS A 28 -4.74 16.17 7.58
N LYS A 29 -5.01 17.15 8.45
CA LYS A 29 -5.33 18.53 8.02
C LYS A 29 -4.17 19.19 7.27
N LYS A 30 -2.92 18.94 7.70
CA LYS A 30 -1.72 19.49 7.05
C LYS A 30 -1.51 18.88 5.68
N ALA A 31 -1.69 17.56 5.55
CA ALA A 31 -1.56 16.85 4.29
C ALA A 31 -2.65 17.28 3.28
N ILE A 32 -3.91 17.37 3.72
CA ILE A 32 -5.01 17.90 2.89
C ILE A 32 -4.66 19.30 2.39
N LYS A 33 -4.23 20.22 3.29
CA LYS A 33 -3.85 21.58 2.91
C LYS A 33 -2.70 21.59 1.90
N ALA A 34 -1.70 20.73 2.05
CA ALA A 34 -0.57 20.66 1.13
C ALA A 34 -1.02 20.22 -0.28
N ILE A 35 -1.87 19.19 -0.37
CA ILE A 35 -2.40 18.69 -1.64
C ILE A 35 -3.27 19.76 -2.31
N THR A 36 -4.25 20.34 -1.59
CA THR A 36 -5.13 21.36 -2.16
C THR A 36 -4.40 22.65 -2.55
N SER A 37 -3.35 23.03 -1.82
CA SER A 37 -2.54 24.19 -2.21
C SER A 37 -1.73 23.94 -3.48
N ARG A 38 -1.25 22.70 -3.68
CA ARG A 38 -0.44 22.35 -4.84
C ARG A 38 -1.27 22.11 -6.09
N TRP A 39 -2.48 21.56 -5.93
CA TRP A 39 -3.43 21.25 -6.98
C TRP A 39 -4.84 21.76 -6.62
N PRO A 40 -5.08 23.08 -6.75
CA PRO A 40 -6.34 23.69 -6.32
C PRO A 40 -7.57 23.27 -7.14
N GLY A 41 -7.35 22.67 -8.32
CA GLY A 41 -8.43 22.14 -9.17
C GLY A 41 -8.94 20.76 -8.79
N LEU A 42 -8.26 20.05 -7.87
CA LEU A 42 -8.72 18.73 -7.43
C LEU A 42 -9.94 18.87 -6.53
N GLU A 43 -10.96 18.07 -6.82
CA GLU A 43 -12.10 17.88 -5.94
C GLU A 43 -11.73 16.92 -4.81
N LYS A 44 -12.30 17.09 -3.63
CA LYS A 44 -11.96 16.31 -2.44
C LYS A 44 -13.21 15.73 -1.79
N GLU A 45 -13.16 14.45 -1.47
CA GLU A 45 -14.15 13.77 -0.63
C GLU A 45 -13.47 13.11 0.57
N GLU A 46 -14.06 13.24 1.76
CA GLU A 46 -13.50 12.66 2.98
C GLU A 46 -14.33 11.45 3.42
N PHE A 47 -13.67 10.30 3.50
CA PHE A 47 -14.19 9.07 4.09
C PHE A 47 -13.28 8.66 5.25
N GLU A 48 -13.79 7.85 6.18
CA GLU A 48 -12.95 7.18 7.17
C GLU A 48 -12.67 5.77 6.62
N PRO A 49 -11.40 5.36 6.35
CA PRO A 49 -10.13 6.00 6.74
C PRO A 49 -9.36 6.71 5.59
N VAL A 50 -10.04 7.17 4.52
CA VAL A 50 -9.38 7.72 3.32
C VAL A 50 -9.98 9.04 2.85
N VAL A 51 -9.12 10.01 2.56
CA VAL A 51 -9.50 11.23 1.83
C VAL A 51 -9.11 11.08 0.37
N ARG A 52 -10.09 11.16 -0.53
CA ARG A 52 -9.89 10.99 -1.96
C ARG A 52 -9.83 12.33 -2.65
N PHE A 53 -8.89 12.47 -3.57
CA PHE A 53 -8.81 13.60 -4.49
C PHE A 53 -9.09 13.14 -5.91
N TYR A 54 -9.91 13.90 -6.62
CA TYR A 54 -10.35 13.61 -7.98
C TYR A 54 -9.95 14.76 -8.89
N ASP A 55 -9.45 14.41 -10.07
CA ASP A 55 -9.33 15.36 -11.17
C ASP A 55 -10.68 15.39 -11.92
N PRO A 56 -11.35 16.56 -12.08
CA PRO A 56 -12.60 16.64 -12.84
C PRO A 56 -12.51 16.12 -14.28
N GLY A 57 -11.31 16.09 -14.87
CA GLY A 57 -11.05 15.54 -16.20
C GLY A 57 -10.81 14.03 -16.23
N GLU A 58 -10.56 13.38 -15.08
CA GLU A 58 -10.27 11.94 -15.00
C GLU A 58 -11.54 11.16 -14.65
N LEU A 59 -12.15 10.56 -15.69
CA LEU A 59 -13.35 9.76 -15.59
C LEU A 59 -13.12 8.33 -16.10
N ASP A 60 -13.82 7.36 -15.53
CA ASP A 60 -13.85 6.00 -16.05
C ASP A 60 -14.69 5.91 -17.34
N ARG A 61 -14.78 4.70 -17.90
CA ARG A 61 -15.53 4.45 -19.15
C ARG A 61 -17.03 4.74 -19.05
N ASP A 62 -17.57 4.78 -17.83
CA ASP A 62 -18.97 5.04 -17.54
C ASP A 62 -19.20 6.51 -17.12
N GLY A 63 -18.14 7.34 -17.14
CA GLY A 63 -18.20 8.75 -16.77
C GLY A 63 -18.14 9.01 -15.26
N ASN A 64 -17.82 8.01 -14.44
CA ASN A 64 -17.67 8.20 -12.99
C ASN A 64 -16.27 8.76 -12.67
N LYS A 65 -16.20 9.56 -11.61
CA LYS A 65 -14.93 10.11 -11.11
C LYS A 65 -14.00 8.99 -10.63
N VAL A 66 -12.73 9.08 -11.00
CA VAL A 66 -11.68 8.16 -10.55
C VAL A 66 -10.73 8.90 -9.61
N PRO A 67 -10.44 8.37 -8.41
CA PRO A 67 -9.49 9.02 -7.51
C PRO A 67 -8.08 8.99 -8.11
N VAL A 68 -7.39 10.12 -8.05
CA VAL A 68 -6.00 10.27 -8.52
C VAL A 68 -5.00 10.32 -7.36
N ILE A 69 -5.46 10.70 -6.17
CA ILE A 69 -4.68 10.64 -4.93
C ILE A 69 -5.57 10.13 -3.80
N ASP A 70 -5.15 9.04 -3.18
CA ASP A 70 -5.76 8.52 -1.96
C ASP A 70 -4.86 8.88 -0.76
N LEU A 71 -5.33 9.82 0.06
CA LEU A 71 -4.69 10.16 1.33
C LEU A 71 -5.26 9.27 2.43
N MET A 72 -4.53 8.23 2.76
CA MET A 72 -4.91 7.23 3.74
C MET A 72 -4.47 7.59 5.16
N LEU A 73 -5.34 7.25 6.11
CA LEU A 73 -5.04 7.26 7.54
C LEU A 73 -4.84 5.81 8.02
N PRO A 74 -4.02 5.58 9.05
CA PRO A 74 -3.89 4.26 9.63
C PRO A 74 -5.21 3.85 10.28
N TRP A 75 -5.71 2.67 9.91
CA TRP A 75 -6.94 2.05 10.42
C TRP A 75 -6.68 0.76 11.21
N ALA A 76 -5.43 0.27 11.20
CA ALA A 76 -5.00 -0.91 11.94
C ALA A 76 -3.58 -0.74 12.49
N PRO A 77 -3.20 -1.48 13.56
CA PRO A 77 -1.90 -1.32 14.23
C PRO A 77 -0.69 -1.44 13.29
N PHE A 78 -0.74 -2.36 12.32
CA PHE A 78 0.37 -2.56 11.38
C PHE A 78 0.70 -1.27 10.59
N GLN A 79 -0.29 -0.46 10.26
CA GLN A 79 -0.08 0.77 9.50
C GLN A 79 0.56 1.87 10.34
N GLU A 80 0.20 1.96 11.62
CA GLU A 80 0.86 2.86 12.57
C GLU A 80 2.32 2.48 12.76
N THR A 81 2.59 1.18 12.94
CA THR A 81 3.95 0.63 13.02
C THR A 81 4.73 0.93 11.74
N ILE A 82 4.13 0.78 10.56
CA ILE A 82 4.79 1.13 9.30
C ILE A 82 5.21 2.60 9.27
N LEU A 83 4.31 3.53 9.58
CA LEU A 83 4.58 4.97 9.54
C LEU A 83 5.71 5.40 10.49
N LYS A 84 5.87 4.66 11.60
CA LYS A 84 6.81 4.95 12.67
C LYS A 84 8.18 4.31 12.42
N GLU A 85 8.21 3.05 11.98
CA GLU A 85 9.41 2.20 12.07
C GLU A 85 9.89 1.68 10.71
N HIS A 86 9.01 1.62 9.71
CA HIS A 86 9.30 0.98 8.43
C HIS A 86 9.28 1.96 7.26
N VAL A 87 9.97 3.08 7.42
CA VAL A 87 10.05 4.14 6.39
C VAL A 87 11.48 4.36 5.93
N LEU A 88 11.68 4.27 4.61
CA LEU A 88 12.87 4.73 3.92
C LEU A 88 12.68 6.18 3.45
N ILE A 89 13.77 6.95 3.47
CA ILE A 89 13.81 8.30 2.92
C ILE A 89 14.71 8.24 1.69
N ASP A 90 14.14 8.54 0.52
CA ASP A 90 14.93 8.69 -0.69
C ASP A 90 15.83 9.92 -0.58
N ALA A 91 17.13 9.71 -0.78
CA ALA A 91 18.14 10.74 -0.55
C ALA A 91 18.05 11.89 -1.57
N ALA A 92 17.56 11.63 -2.79
CA ALA A 92 17.49 12.62 -3.84
C ALA A 92 16.27 13.54 -3.71
N THR A 93 15.11 12.98 -3.39
CA THR A 93 13.83 13.70 -3.35
C THR A 93 13.36 14.03 -1.94
N GLY A 94 13.93 13.37 -0.92
CA GLY A 94 13.42 13.41 0.46
C GLY A 94 12.07 12.69 0.62
N ALA A 95 11.60 11.98 -0.42
CA ALA A 95 10.34 11.27 -0.36
C ALA A 95 10.42 10.08 0.61
N ARG A 96 9.31 9.82 1.29
CA ARG A 96 9.18 8.76 2.28
C ARG A 96 8.47 7.55 1.67
N TYR A 97 9.12 6.41 1.65
CA TYR A 97 8.60 5.14 1.10
C TYR A 97 8.54 4.06 2.20
N PRO A 98 7.61 3.10 2.12
CA PRO A 98 7.66 1.94 3.00
C PRO A 98 8.92 1.12 2.68
N THR A 99 9.52 0.49 3.68
CA THR A 99 10.51 -0.59 3.45
C THR A 99 9.89 -1.74 2.63
N ALA A 100 10.72 -2.61 2.07
CA ALA A 100 10.24 -3.78 1.31
C ALA A 100 9.34 -4.67 2.18
N GLU A 101 9.68 -4.89 3.45
CA GLU A 101 8.89 -5.66 4.41
C GLU A 101 7.52 -5.04 4.63
N ALA A 102 7.47 -3.73 4.82
CA ALA A 102 6.20 -3.01 4.96
C ALA A 102 5.35 -3.05 3.69
N ALA A 103 5.96 -2.96 2.51
CA ALA A 103 5.26 -3.09 1.23
C ALA A 103 4.67 -4.49 1.05
N ILE A 104 5.42 -5.54 1.40
CA ILE A 104 4.96 -6.94 1.41
C ILE A 104 3.74 -7.08 2.33
N VAL A 105 3.84 -6.60 3.58
CA VAL A 105 2.72 -6.72 4.54
C VAL A 105 1.51 -5.89 4.14
N ALA A 106 1.71 -4.70 3.56
CA ALA A 106 0.60 -3.87 3.06
C ALA A 106 -0.19 -4.59 1.94
N LYS A 107 0.51 -5.26 1.02
CA LYS A 107 -0.14 -6.07 -0.04
C LYS A 107 -0.80 -7.32 0.50
N TYR A 108 -0.16 -7.99 1.45
CA TYR A 108 -0.76 -9.11 2.17
C TYR A 108 -2.08 -8.69 2.87
N ALA A 109 -2.08 -7.59 3.61
CA ALA A 109 -3.26 -7.09 4.30
C ALA A 109 -4.42 -6.76 3.34
N ALA A 110 -4.12 -6.18 2.18
CA ALA A 110 -5.12 -5.90 1.15
C ALA A 110 -5.72 -7.19 0.56
N MET A 111 -4.87 -8.19 0.29
CA MET A 111 -5.26 -9.48 -0.29
C MET A 111 -6.15 -10.30 0.66
N VAL A 112 -5.83 -10.36 1.96
CA VAL A 112 -6.61 -11.14 2.94
C VAL A 112 -7.84 -10.41 3.46
N SER A 113 -7.99 -9.11 3.17
CA SER A 113 -9.13 -8.31 3.62
C SER A 113 -10.48 -8.89 3.16
N PRO A 114 -11.46 -9.10 4.07
CA PRO A 114 -12.77 -9.68 3.73
C PRO A 114 -13.59 -8.86 2.74
N SER A 115 -13.45 -7.52 2.78
CA SER A 115 -14.23 -6.60 1.94
C SER A 115 -13.61 -6.31 0.57
N ARG A 116 -12.40 -6.83 0.31
CA ARG A 116 -11.70 -6.66 -0.97
C ARG A 116 -12.36 -7.54 -2.04
N LYS A 117 -12.76 -6.92 -3.16
CA LYS A 117 -13.33 -7.63 -4.32
C LYS A 117 -12.34 -8.67 -4.86
N LEU A 118 -12.83 -9.83 -5.31
CA LEU A 118 -12.00 -10.95 -5.78
C LEU A 118 -10.96 -10.53 -6.82
N ALA A 119 -11.37 -9.84 -7.89
CA ALA A 119 -10.45 -9.37 -8.93
C ALA A 119 -9.33 -8.45 -8.40
N LYS A 120 -9.60 -7.69 -7.32
CA LYS A 120 -8.58 -6.88 -6.65
C LYS A 120 -7.66 -7.73 -5.78
N LYS A 121 -8.19 -8.76 -5.09
CA LYS A 121 -7.37 -9.74 -4.36
C LYS A 121 -6.38 -10.46 -5.26
N GLU A 122 -6.80 -10.85 -6.47
CA GLU A 122 -5.92 -11.49 -7.46
C GLU A 122 -4.79 -10.56 -7.92
N GLN A 123 -5.09 -9.27 -8.12
CA GLN A 123 -4.07 -8.25 -8.40
C GLN A 123 -3.09 -8.10 -7.22
N ASP A 124 -3.62 -7.98 -6.00
CA ASP A 124 -2.80 -7.87 -4.79
C ASP A 124 -1.95 -9.13 -4.56
N ALA A 125 -2.45 -10.31 -4.88
CA ALA A 125 -1.69 -11.57 -4.86
C ALA A 125 -0.55 -11.57 -5.89
N SER A 126 -0.82 -11.12 -7.12
CA SER A 126 0.21 -10.97 -8.15
C SER A 126 1.32 -10.02 -7.72
N ASP A 127 0.95 -8.85 -7.17
CA ASP A 127 1.89 -7.85 -6.69
C ASP A 127 2.68 -8.35 -5.47
N LEU A 128 2.01 -9.00 -4.51
CA LEU A 128 2.65 -9.60 -3.34
C LEU A 128 3.73 -10.60 -3.76
N ARG A 129 3.41 -11.51 -4.69
CA ARG A 129 4.39 -12.47 -5.22
C ARG A 129 5.59 -11.77 -5.83
N LYS A 130 5.37 -10.76 -6.66
CA LYS A 130 6.46 -10.02 -7.30
C LYS A 130 7.33 -9.29 -6.29
N LEU A 131 6.75 -8.70 -5.26
CA LEU A 131 7.51 -8.05 -4.19
C LEU A 131 8.38 -9.04 -3.43
N ILE A 132 7.82 -10.20 -3.08
CA ILE A 132 8.58 -11.27 -2.41
C ILE A 132 9.74 -11.71 -3.31
N LEU A 133 9.48 -12.03 -4.57
CA LEU A 133 10.52 -12.51 -5.49
C LEU A 133 11.60 -11.46 -5.77
N ALA A 134 11.23 -10.18 -5.90
CA ALA A 134 12.19 -9.12 -6.19
C ALA A 134 13.13 -8.80 -5.01
N ASN A 135 12.71 -9.09 -3.78
CA ASN A 135 13.44 -8.65 -2.57
C ASN A 135 13.88 -9.83 -1.67
N HIS A 136 13.73 -11.09 -2.11
CA HIS A 136 13.95 -12.28 -1.27
C HIS A 136 15.34 -12.46 -0.69
N MET A 137 16.34 -11.81 -1.27
CA MET A 137 17.71 -11.87 -0.76
C MET A 137 17.97 -10.85 0.36
N ASP A 138 17.14 -9.81 0.47
CA ASP A 138 17.45 -8.62 1.25
C ASP A 138 16.43 -8.31 2.36
N TYR A 139 15.22 -8.90 2.32
CA TYR A 139 14.23 -8.65 3.36
C TYR A 139 14.49 -9.44 4.65
N ASP A 140 14.05 -8.87 5.77
CA ASP A 140 14.06 -9.53 7.08
C ASP A 140 12.74 -10.27 7.33
N ILE A 141 12.79 -11.61 7.31
CA ILE A 141 11.62 -12.48 7.54
C ILE A 141 11.00 -12.24 8.92
N SER A 142 11.80 -12.01 9.96
CA SER A 142 11.29 -11.79 11.31
C SER A 142 10.50 -10.48 11.41
N ARG A 143 10.95 -9.43 10.70
CA ARG A 143 10.19 -8.17 10.58
C ARG A 143 8.87 -8.37 9.84
N ILE A 144 8.88 -9.09 8.72
CA ILE A 144 7.65 -9.39 7.96
C ILE A 144 6.66 -10.16 8.85
N GLN A 145 7.13 -11.20 9.54
CA GLN A 145 6.31 -12.03 10.42
C GLN A 145 5.70 -11.21 11.57
N SER A 146 6.51 -10.38 12.22
CA SER A 146 6.07 -9.52 13.32
C SER A 146 5.02 -8.51 12.85
N LEU A 147 5.25 -7.88 11.68
CA LEU A 147 4.34 -6.88 11.15
C LEU A 147 3.04 -7.50 10.61
N ALA A 148 3.10 -8.68 9.98
CA ALA A 148 1.91 -9.41 9.52
C ALA A 148 1.03 -9.88 10.68
N GLY A 149 1.60 -10.21 11.83
CA GLY A 149 0.85 -10.54 13.06
C GLY A 149 -0.02 -9.40 13.57
N GLN A 150 0.24 -8.17 13.15
CA GLN A 150 -0.57 -7.00 13.49
C GLN A 150 -1.74 -6.77 12.51
N VAL A 151 -1.84 -7.57 11.44
CA VAL A 151 -2.93 -7.48 10.46
C VAL A 151 -4.18 -8.18 10.97
N TRP A 152 -4.04 -9.41 11.46
CA TRP A 152 -5.10 -10.21 12.09
C TRP A 152 -4.51 -11.40 12.84
N GLU A 153 -5.33 -12.10 13.62
CA GLU A 153 -4.93 -13.30 14.37
C GLU A 153 -4.44 -14.41 13.44
N GLY A 154 -3.21 -14.89 13.60
CA GLY A 154 -2.61 -15.90 12.72
C GLY A 154 -1.94 -15.34 11.45
N GLY A 155 -1.90 -14.01 11.30
CA GLY A 155 -1.23 -13.36 10.17
C GLY A 155 0.29 -13.62 10.12
N SER A 156 0.92 -13.83 11.28
CA SER A 156 2.35 -14.15 11.39
C SER A 156 2.69 -15.49 10.72
N GLU A 157 1.94 -16.55 10.98
CA GLU A 157 2.18 -17.87 10.39
C GLU A 157 1.73 -17.90 8.93
N GLU A 158 0.65 -17.19 8.62
CA GLU A 158 0.10 -17.16 7.28
C GLU A 158 1.05 -16.51 6.28
N ILE A 159 1.60 -15.33 6.58
CA ILE A 159 2.49 -14.64 5.63
C ILE A 159 3.69 -15.51 5.23
N LEU A 160 4.20 -16.34 6.16
CA LEU A 160 5.28 -17.28 5.87
C LEU A 160 4.86 -18.37 4.87
N ARG A 161 3.61 -18.84 4.94
CA ARG A 161 3.06 -19.77 3.93
C ARG A 161 3.00 -19.09 2.55
N PHE A 162 2.56 -17.84 2.48
CA PHE A 162 2.53 -17.07 1.24
C PHE A 162 3.93 -16.84 0.67
N ILE A 163 4.90 -16.46 1.51
CA ILE A 163 6.31 -16.34 1.11
C ILE A 163 6.84 -17.66 0.57
N ASN A 164 6.62 -18.77 1.29
CA ASN A 164 7.04 -20.08 0.84
C ASN A 164 6.39 -20.47 -0.51
N CYS A 165 5.10 -20.20 -0.70
CA CYS A 165 4.43 -20.40 -1.99
C CYS A 165 5.00 -19.51 -3.10
N ALA A 166 5.37 -18.26 -2.79
CA ALA A 166 5.99 -17.36 -3.75
C ALA A 166 7.33 -17.91 -4.24
N LEU A 167 8.23 -18.26 -3.31
CA LEU A 167 9.58 -18.73 -3.58
C LEU A 167 9.64 -20.12 -4.25
N ASN A 168 8.63 -20.96 -4.03
CA ASN A 168 8.55 -22.30 -4.60
C ASN A 168 7.57 -22.40 -5.78
N GLU A 169 7.15 -21.26 -6.35
CA GLU A 169 6.23 -21.22 -7.51
C GLU A 169 4.90 -21.96 -7.30
N LYS A 170 4.45 -22.11 -6.05
CA LYS A 170 3.16 -22.74 -5.70
C LYS A 170 2.04 -21.70 -5.70
N PRO A 171 0.79 -22.08 -6.02
CA PRO A 171 -0.34 -21.18 -5.88
C PRO A 171 -0.48 -20.67 -4.43
N PHE A 172 -1.00 -19.46 -4.28
CA PHE A 172 -1.38 -18.95 -2.96
C PHE A 172 -2.62 -19.68 -2.44
N PRO A 173 -2.73 -19.92 -1.12
CA PRO A 173 -3.94 -20.44 -0.52
C PRO A 173 -4.96 -19.30 -0.41
N VAL A 174 -5.72 -19.05 -1.48
CA VAL A 174 -6.76 -18.00 -1.56
C VAL A 174 -8.14 -18.63 -1.40
#